data_AF-A0A946XIA1-F1
#
_entry.id   AF-A0A946XIA1-F1
#
_cell.length_a   1.000
_cell.length_b   1.000
_cell.length_c   1.000
_cell.angle_alpha   90.00
_cell.angle_beta   90.00
_cell.angle_gamma   90.00
#
_symmetry.space_group_name_H-M   'P 1'
#
loop_
_entity.id
_entity.type
_entity.pdbx_description
1 polymer ?
#
loop_
_entity_poly.entity_id
_entity_poly.type
_entity_poly.pdbx_seq_one_letter_code
_entity_poly.pdbx_strand_id
1 'polypeptide(L)'
;EMITAQGLENIDGIYAADDSIAAGAIAALEARGVDAADYFITGIGNTFMGNPLVAEGKLDGTVFQSSSWDGGNAVRLIHSVLTGAVSGDRELLLMPSVKVTAANATDADVAPEW
;
A
#
# COMPACT_ATOMS: atom_id res chain seq x y z
N GLU A 1 2.85 -9.72 19.02
CA GLU A 1 1.70 -9.76 19.94
C GLU A 1 0.51 -9.07 19.30
N MET A 2 -0.73 -9.40 19.69
CA MET A 2 -1.91 -8.69 19.18
C MET A 2 -1.91 -7.23 19.66
N ILE A 3 -2.44 -6.32 18.85
CA ILE A 3 -2.61 -4.90 19.20
C ILE A 3 -3.38 -4.72 20.52
N THR A 4 -4.29 -5.64 20.81
CA THR A 4 -5.09 -5.68 22.03
C THR A 4 -4.29 -6.06 23.29
N ALA A 5 -3.11 -6.66 23.14
CA ALA A 5 -2.27 -7.10 24.27
C ALA A 5 -1.43 -5.96 24.86
N GLN A 6 -1.22 -4.87 24.12
CA GLN A 6 -0.42 -3.72 24.59
C GLN A 6 -1.24 -2.69 25.38
N GLY A 7 -2.58 -2.76 25.33
CA GLY A 7 -3.46 -1.66 25.75
C GLY A 7 -3.56 -0.60 24.66
N LEU A 8 -4.78 -0.12 24.37
CA LEU A 8 -5.00 0.86 23.30
C LEU A 8 -4.38 2.22 23.64
N GLU A 9 -4.36 2.54 24.93
CA GLU A 9 -3.76 3.74 25.51
C GLU A 9 -2.24 3.85 25.30
N ASN A 10 -1.58 2.76 24.88
CA ASN A 10 -0.14 2.71 24.65
C ASN A 10 0.21 2.69 23.15
N ILE A 11 -0.76 2.97 22.28
CA ILE A 11 -0.59 2.89 20.82
C ILE A 11 -0.97 4.23 20.20
N ASP A 12 0.02 4.93 19.65
CA ASP A 12 -0.21 6.17 18.92
C ASP A 12 -0.39 5.94 17.40
N GLY A 13 0.03 4.78 16.89
CA GLY A 13 -0.02 4.49 15.48
C GLY A 13 0.34 3.06 15.09
N ILE A 14 0.06 2.73 13.84
CA ILE A 14 0.16 1.40 13.24
C ILE A 14 0.87 1.54 11.90
N TYR A 15 2.08 0.98 11.83
CA TYR A 15 2.80 0.83 10.57
C TYR A 15 2.54 -0.58 10.01
N ALA A 16 1.73 -0.68 8.97
CA ALA A 16 1.41 -1.92 8.31
C ALA A 16 2.27 -2.11 7.05
N ALA A 17 2.80 -3.32 6.88
CA ALA A 17 3.62 -3.67 5.71
C ALA A 17 2.80 -3.85 4.42
N ASP A 18 1.48 -3.88 4.52
CA ASP A 18 0.53 -4.07 3.42
C ASP A 18 -0.85 -3.52 3.83
N ASP A 19 -1.62 -3.04 2.85
CA ASP A 19 -2.95 -2.48 3.09
C ASP A 19 -3.94 -3.48 3.70
N SER A 20 -3.81 -4.79 3.43
CA SER A 20 -4.68 -5.80 4.05
C SER A 20 -4.43 -5.93 5.55
N ILE A 21 -3.18 -5.73 5.99
CA ILE A 21 -2.81 -5.70 7.41
C ILE A 21 -3.37 -4.43 8.05
N ALA A 22 -3.27 -3.29 7.37
CA ALA A 22 -3.86 -2.03 7.83
C ALA A 22 -5.38 -2.15 7.98
N ALA A 23 -6.07 -2.73 6.99
CA ALA A 23 -7.51 -2.97 7.03
C ALA A 23 -7.92 -3.87 8.20
N GLY A 24 -7.15 -4.94 8.46
CA GLY A 24 -7.39 -5.81 9.62
C GLY A 24 -7.21 -5.09 10.96
N ALA A 25 -6.23 -4.19 11.05
CA ALA A 25 -6.00 -3.38 12.24
C ALA A 25 -7.13 -2.36 12.47
N ILE A 26 -7.57 -1.67 11.42
CA ILE A 26 -8.73 -0.75 11.45
C ILE A 26 -9.98 -1.50 11.93
N ALA A 27 -10.27 -2.66 11.33
CA ALA A 27 -11.42 -3.48 11.74
C ALA A 27 -11.33 -3.92 13.22
N ALA A 28 -10.13 -4.19 13.74
CA ALA A 28 -9.94 -4.54 15.14
C ALA A 28 -10.17 -3.37 16.11
N LEU A 29 -9.83 -2.13 15.71
CA LEU A 29 -10.16 -0.92 16.46
C LEU A 29 -11.67 -0.66 16.46
N GLU A 30 -12.28 -0.67 15.28
CA GLU A 30 -13.72 -0.42 15.12
C GLU A 30 -14.58 -1.45 15.86
N ALA A 31 -14.17 -2.73 15.88
CA ALA A 31 -14.83 -3.79 16.64
C ALA A 31 -14.85 -3.53 18.17
N ARG A 32 -13.98 -2.64 18.66
CA ARG A 32 -13.94 -2.20 20.07
C ARG A 32 -14.63 -0.85 20.29
N GLY A 33 -15.29 -0.30 19.27
CA GLY A 33 -15.95 1.00 19.32
C GLY A 33 -14.96 2.17 19.33
N VAL A 34 -13.75 1.96 18.80
CA VAL A 34 -12.71 2.97 18.70
C VAL A 34 -12.67 3.48 17.27
N ASP A 35 -12.60 4.80 17.09
CA ASP A 35 -12.44 5.39 15.77
C ASP A 35 -11.00 5.18 15.29
N ALA A 36 -10.82 4.57 14.13
CA ALA A 36 -9.50 4.36 13.55
C ALA A 36 -8.82 5.69 13.16
N ALA A 37 -9.61 6.74 12.89
CA ALA A 37 -9.10 8.07 12.57
C ALA A 37 -8.39 8.75 13.76
N ASP A 38 -8.50 8.21 14.97
CA ASP A 38 -7.78 8.69 16.16
C ASP A 38 -6.30 8.22 16.20
N TYR A 39 -5.88 7.36 15.26
CA TYR A 39 -4.54 6.75 15.22
C TYR A 39 -3.84 7.08 13.90
N PHE A 40 -2.51 7.16 13.93
CA PHE A 40 -1.72 7.23 12.69
C PHE A 40 -1.56 5.83 12.09
N ILE A 41 -2.28 5.51 11.03
CA ILE A 41 -2.26 4.20 10.37
C ILE A 41 -1.66 4.38 8.96
N THR A 42 -0.68 3.56 8.61
CA THR A 42 -0.06 3.57 7.27
C THR A 42 0.02 2.16 6.69
N GLY A 43 -0.04 2.07 5.36
CA GLY A 43 0.03 0.83 4.60
C GLY A 43 0.96 0.91 3.38
N ILE A 44 0.99 -0.18 2.61
CA ILE A 44 1.72 -0.29 1.35
C ILE A 44 0.83 -1.07 0.37
N GLY A 45 0.78 -0.59 -0.87
CA GLY A 45 0.09 -1.22 -2.00
C GLY A 45 -0.79 -0.25 -2.78
N ASN A 46 -1.55 0.61 -2.08
CA ASN A 46 -2.72 1.30 -2.62
C ASN A 46 -3.69 0.34 -3.32
N THR A 47 -4.01 -0.76 -2.63
CA THR A 47 -4.87 -1.84 -3.11
C THR A 47 -6.35 -1.47 -3.07
N PHE A 48 -7.21 -2.38 -3.56
CA PHE A 48 -8.67 -2.30 -3.40
C PHE A 48 -9.14 -2.16 -1.95
N MET A 49 -8.36 -2.64 -0.98
CA MET A 49 -8.68 -2.46 0.43
C MET A 49 -8.11 -1.14 0.98
N GLY A 50 -6.91 -0.74 0.55
CA GLY A 50 -6.23 0.44 1.08
C GLY A 50 -6.81 1.75 0.57
N ASN A 51 -7.00 1.90 -0.74
CA ASN A 51 -7.38 3.18 -1.34
C ASN A 51 -8.71 3.74 -0.79
N PRO A 52 -9.79 2.94 -0.65
CA PRO A 52 -11.03 3.44 -0.04
C PRO A 52 -10.82 3.89 1.41
N LEU A 53 -10.02 3.15 2.20
CA LEU A 53 -9.73 3.53 3.59
C LEU A 53 -8.96 4.85 3.69
N VAL A 54 -8.07 5.14 2.72
CA VAL A 54 -7.42 6.45 2.61
C VAL A 54 -8.42 7.54 2.28
N ALA A 55 -9.30 7.30 1.30
CA ALA A 55 -10.33 8.26 0.90
C ALA A 55 -11.35 8.53 2.02
N GLU A 56 -11.65 7.53 2.85
CA GLU A 56 -12.53 7.63 4.03
C GLU A 56 -11.83 8.25 5.24
N GLY A 57 -10.51 8.47 5.20
CA GLY A 57 -9.74 9.02 6.31
C GLY A 57 -9.45 8.04 7.46
N LYS A 58 -9.69 6.73 7.25
CA LYS A 58 -9.39 5.68 8.23
C LYS A 58 -7.94 5.17 8.14
N LEU A 59 -7.28 5.45 7.02
CA LEU A 59 -5.88 5.15 6.76
C LEU A 59 -5.19 6.46 6.35
N ASP A 60 -4.21 6.94 7.11
CA ASP A 60 -3.55 8.23 6.83
C ASP A 60 -2.84 8.24 5.47
N GLY A 61 -2.33 7.09 5.07
CA GLY A 61 -1.78 6.92 3.74
C GLY A 61 -1.22 5.53 3.46
N THR A 62 -0.98 5.31 2.18
CA THR A 62 -0.34 4.10 1.66
C THR A 62 0.70 4.47 0.61
N VAL A 63 1.51 3.50 0.19
CA VAL A 63 2.48 3.67 -0.90
C VAL A 63 1.99 2.87 -2.10
N PHE A 64 1.69 3.54 -3.20
CA PHE A 64 1.21 2.88 -4.41
C PHE A 64 2.29 2.00 -5.03
N GLN A 65 1.94 0.72 -5.23
CA GLN A 65 2.72 -0.22 -6.00
C GLN A 65 1.94 -0.62 -7.27
N SER A 66 2.25 0.01 -8.39
CA SER A 66 1.52 -0.19 -9.65
C SER A 66 1.76 -1.58 -10.25
N SER A 67 0.73 -2.42 -10.23
CA SER A 67 0.71 -3.71 -10.93
C SER A 67 0.93 -3.56 -12.44
N SER A 68 0.42 -2.49 -13.05
CA SER A 68 0.63 -2.19 -14.48
C SER A 68 2.09 -1.89 -14.79
N TRP A 69 2.77 -1.16 -13.90
CA TRP A 69 4.21 -0.90 -14.03
C TRP A 69 5.01 -2.19 -13.93
N ASP A 70 4.74 -3.03 -12.93
CA ASP A 70 5.45 -4.30 -12.73
C ASP A 70 5.20 -5.26 -13.91
N GLY A 71 3.95 -5.45 -14.30
CA GLY A 71 3.59 -6.32 -15.43
C GLY A 71 4.21 -5.85 -16.74
N GLY A 72 4.17 -4.55 -17.03
CA GLY A 72 4.78 -3.99 -18.24
C GLY A 72 6.30 -4.16 -18.29
N ASN A 73 6.99 -3.93 -17.17
CA ASN A 73 8.44 -4.09 -17.11
C ASN A 73 8.89 -5.56 -17.11
N ALA A 74 8.13 -6.45 -16.49
CA ALA A 74 8.39 -7.89 -16.57
C ALA A 74 8.39 -8.39 -18.02
N VAL A 75 7.38 -8.00 -18.82
CA VAL A 75 7.30 -8.39 -20.24
C VAL A 75 8.45 -7.79 -21.05
N ARG A 76 8.80 -6.52 -20.82
CA ARG A 76 9.94 -5.86 -21.50
C ARG A 76 11.26 -6.57 -21.21
N LEU A 77 11.50 -6.93 -19.95
CA LEU A 77 12.71 -7.64 -19.56
C LEU A 77 12.77 -9.03 -20.22
N ILE A 78 11.68 -9.80 -20.18
CA ILE A 78 11.59 -11.10 -20.86
C ILE A 78 11.92 -10.98 -22.35
N HIS A 79 11.30 -10.01 -23.05
CA HIS A 79 11.57 -9.78 -24.47
C HIS A 79 13.04 -9.42 -24.73
N SER A 80 13.62 -8.56 -23.88
CA SER A 80 15.01 -8.11 -24.04
C SER A 80 16.02 -9.25 -23.83
N VAL A 81 15.73 -10.17 -22.91
CA VAL A 81 16.51 -11.41 -22.73
C VAL A 81 16.38 -12.34 -23.93
N LEU A 82 15.15 -12.59 -24.41
CA LEU A 82 14.90 -13.50 -25.53
C LEU A 82 15.50 -13.01 -26.86
N THR A 83 15.59 -11.69 -27.04
CA THR A 83 16.17 -11.07 -28.24
C THR A 83 17.67 -10.81 -28.13
N GLY A 84 18.29 -11.16 -27.00
CA GLY A 84 19.71 -10.93 -26.76
C GLY A 84 20.09 -9.46 -26.59
N ALA A 85 19.11 -8.56 -26.42
CA ALA A 85 19.36 -7.15 -26.10
C ALA A 85 19.97 -6.98 -24.71
N VAL A 86 19.72 -7.94 -23.81
CA VAL A 86 20.34 -8.02 -22.50
C VAL A 86 20.96 -9.41 -22.35
N SER A 87 22.27 -9.46 -22.13
CA SER A 87 23.04 -10.70 -21.98
C SER A 87 24.03 -10.55 -20.80
N GLY A 88 23.53 -10.61 -19.57
CA GLY A 88 24.37 -10.38 -18.39
C GLY A 88 23.57 -10.01 -17.14
N ASP A 89 24.29 -9.45 -16.16
CA ASP A 89 23.90 -9.18 -14.77
C ASP A 89 22.47 -8.66 -14.55
N ARG A 90 21.98 -8.86 -13.31
CA ARG A 90 20.66 -8.44 -12.82
C ARG A 90 20.30 -7.02 -13.26
N GLU A 91 19.34 -6.89 -14.17
CA GLU A 91 18.69 -5.61 -14.46
C GLU A 91 17.75 -5.25 -13.31
N LEU A 92 18.01 -4.11 -12.65
CA LEU A 92 17.25 -3.65 -11.50
C LEU A 92 16.32 -2.51 -11.93
N LEU A 93 15.09 -2.87 -12.27
CA LEU A 93 14.02 -1.90 -12.51
C LEU A 93 13.30 -1.67 -11.17
N LEU A 94 13.54 -0.52 -10.55
CA LEU A 94 12.87 -0.14 -9.30
C LEU A 94 11.60 0.66 -9.60
N MET A 95 10.48 0.19 -9.05
CA MET A 95 9.21 0.87 -9.15
C MET A 95 9.24 2.21 -8.39
N PRO A 96 8.64 3.28 -8.95
CA PRO A 96 8.40 4.51 -8.20
C PRO A 96 7.52 4.24 -6.97
N SER A 97 7.96 4.67 -5.80
CA SER A 97 7.18 4.59 -4.56
C SER A 97 6.38 5.88 -4.36
N VAL A 98 5.15 5.90 -4.88
CA VAL A 98 4.30 7.10 -4.81
C VAL A 98 3.47 7.08 -3.53
N LYS A 99 3.54 8.16 -2.73
CA LYS A 99 2.71 8.28 -1.54
C LYS A 99 1.27 8.62 -1.93
N VAL A 100 0.32 7.92 -1.33
CA VAL A 100 -1.11 8.15 -1.47
C VAL A 100 -1.65 8.56 -0.11
N THR A 101 -2.34 9.68 -0.08
CA THR A 101 -2.97 10.30 1.10
C THR A 101 -4.35 10.77 0.70
N ALA A 102 -5.17 11.23 1.65
CA ALA A 102 -6.49 11.81 1.34
C ALA A 102 -6.43 12.94 0.28
N ALA A 103 -5.29 13.63 0.15
CA ALA A 103 -5.11 14.71 -0.82
C ALA A 103 -5.05 14.25 -2.29
N ASN A 104 -4.67 12.99 -2.56
CA ASN A 104 -4.48 12.47 -3.92
C ASN A 104 -5.06 11.07 -4.13
N ALA A 105 -5.83 10.51 -3.18
CA ALA A 105 -6.35 9.15 -3.27
C ALA A 105 -7.24 8.89 -4.51
N THR A 106 -7.83 9.95 -5.07
CA THR A 106 -8.67 9.91 -6.27
C THR A 106 -7.96 10.35 -7.55
N ASP A 107 -6.69 10.73 -7.47
CA ASP A 107 -5.93 11.20 -8.63
C ASP A 107 -5.67 10.02 -9.58
N ALA A 108 -5.86 10.22 -10.88
CA ALA A 108 -5.70 9.17 -11.88
C ALA A 108 -4.30 8.52 -11.89
N ASP A 109 -3.27 9.26 -11.49
CA ASP A 109 -1.87 8.77 -11.47
C ASP A 109 -1.60 7.76 -10.35
N VAL A 110 -2.47 7.69 -9.33
CA VAL A 110 -2.36 6.76 -8.21
C VAL A 110 -3.61 5.92 -8.00
N ALA A 111 -4.73 6.29 -8.61
CA ALA A 111 -5.93 5.47 -8.62
C ALA A 111 -5.58 4.11 -9.26
N PRO A 112 -5.92 2.98 -8.61
CA PRO A 112 -5.71 1.68 -9.21
C PRO A 112 -6.45 1.63 -10.55
N GLU A 113 -5.76 1.39 -11.66
CA GLU A 113 -6.44 1.09 -12.92
C GLU A 113 -6.99 -0.34 -12.81
N TRP A 114 -8.31 -0.46 -12.77
CA TRP A 114 -9.02 -1.75 -12.77
C TRP A 114 -9.33 -2.23 -14.19
#